data_AF-A0A9E4D592-F1
#
_entry.id   AF-A0A9E4D592-F1
#
_cell.length_a   1.000
_cell.length_b   1.000
_cell.length_c   1.000
_cell.angle_alpha   90.00
_cell.angle_beta   90.00
_cell.angle_gamma   90.00
#
_symmetry.space_group_name_H-M   'P 1'
#
loop_
_entity.id
_entity.type
_entity.pdbx_description
1 polymer ?
#
loop_
_entity_poly.entity_id
_entity_poly.type
_entity_poly.pdbx_seq_one_letter_code
_entity_poly.pdbx_strand_id
1 'polypeptide(L)'
;MTRTLAVIVGLLLGLGLAAAVGGRVGHLRALRLAPAWMANMSPDAGLPEGRGTLAGAALSWRWHGLDGWTVTLRGADWQAQAQAWPGNGGLVLSDLRGVLPLSVLEAGTGALAVEGGALTLDWGGRTVAGDIDGRTQDGPLHLRWIGDRWTPVTP
;
A
#
# COMPACT_ATOMS: atom_id res chain seq x y z
N MET A 1 5.28 -15.91 2.63
CA MET A 1 5.74 -15.72 1.22
C MET A 1 5.53 -14.24 0.86
N THR A 2 6.16 -13.36 1.64
CA THR A 2 5.76 -11.96 1.89
C THR A 2 6.70 -10.92 1.24
N ARG A 3 7.78 -11.38 0.60
CA ARG A 3 8.87 -10.50 0.10
C ARG A 3 8.56 -9.81 -1.23
N THR A 4 7.71 -10.37 -2.09
CA THR A 4 7.40 -9.77 -3.40
C THR A 4 6.38 -8.62 -3.30
N LEU A 5 5.48 -8.70 -2.32
CA LEU A 5 4.49 -7.66 -2.01
C LEU A 5 5.17 -6.36 -1.58
N ALA A 6 6.22 -6.53 -0.78
CA ALA A 6 7.01 -5.49 -0.17
C ALA A 6 7.84 -4.73 -1.23
N VAL A 7 8.60 -5.45 -2.07
CA VAL A 7 9.50 -4.83 -3.06
C VAL A 7 8.74 -3.92 -4.04
N ILE A 8 7.52 -4.30 -4.44
CA ILE A 8 6.73 -3.56 -5.43
C ILE A 8 6.02 -2.35 -4.82
N VAL A 9 5.46 -2.51 -3.61
CA VAL A 9 4.90 -1.38 -2.88
C VAL A 9 6.02 -0.37 -2.64
N GLY A 10 7.14 -0.76 -2.01
CA GLY A 10 8.33 0.08 -1.82
C GLY A 10 8.83 0.82 -3.08
N LEU A 11 8.85 0.13 -4.24
CA LEU A 11 9.21 0.72 -5.53
C LEU A 11 8.23 1.80 -6.02
N LEU A 12 6.93 1.65 -5.77
CA LEU A 12 5.91 2.64 -6.10
C LEU A 12 5.97 3.88 -5.17
N LEU A 13 6.51 3.72 -3.97
CA LEU A 13 6.60 4.79 -2.97
C LEU A 13 7.86 5.63 -3.16
N GLY A 14 8.99 4.99 -3.48
CA GLY A 14 10.19 5.69 -3.96
C GLY A 14 9.89 6.51 -5.21
N LEU A 15 8.95 6.04 -6.03
CA LEU A 15 8.42 6.74 -7.20
C LEU A 15 7.55 7.95 -6.87
N GLY A 16 6.66 7.79 -5.88
CA GLY A 16 5.77 8.85 -5.42
C GLY A 16 6.55 9.99 -4.78
N LEU A 17 7.60 9.68 -4.02
CA LEU A 17 8.48 10.69 -3.42
C LEU A 17 9.25 11.48 -4.49
N ALA A 18 9.71 10.77 -5.52
CA ALA A 18 10.45 11.38 -6.61
C ALA A 18 9.52 12.24 -7.51
N ALA A 19 8.27 11.80 -7.71
CA ALA A 19 7.23 12.58 -8.39
C ALA A 19 6.77 13.81 -7.56
N ALA A 20 6.72 13.70 -6.24
CA ALA A 20 6.31 14.78 -5.33
C ALA A 20 7.32 15.93 -5.28
N VAL A 21 8.60 15.70 -5.61
CA VAL A 21 9.66 16.72 -5.60
C VAL A 21 9.99 17.28 -6.99
N GLY A 22 9.78 16.51 -8.08
CA GLY A 22 10.22 16.89 -9.44
C GLY A 22 9.13 17.04 -10.51
N GLY A 23 7.87 16.73 -10.20
CA GLY A 23 6.70 16.99 -11.05
C GLY A 23 6.56 16.19 -12.35
N ARG A 24 7.60 15.48 -12.84
CA ARG A 24 7.54 14.73 -14.11
C ARG A 24 8.52 13.55 -14.15
N VAL A 25 8.17 12.50 -14.90
CA VAL A 25 9.05 11.34 -15.19
C VAL A 25 10.41 11.75 -15.77
N GLY A 26 10.45 12.83 -16.56
CA GLY A 26 11.68 13.38 -17.13
C GLY A 26 12.68 13.85 -16.07
N HIS A 27 12.20 14.40 -14.95
CA HIS A 27 13.05 14.82 -13.85
C HIS A 27 13.72 13.62 -13.16
N LEU A 28 13.00 12.50 -13.07
CA LEU A 28 13.51 11.26 -12.46
C LEU A 28 14.55 10.56 -13.31
N ARG A 29 14.37 10.58 -14.63
CA ARG A 29 15.39 10.09 -15.57
C ARG A 29 16.64 10.96 -15.53
N ALA A 30 16.48 12.28 -15.47
CA ALA A 30 17.61 13.21 -15.37
C ALA A 30 18.44 12.96 -14.10
N LEU A 31 17.78 12.64 -12.97
CA LEU A 31 18.45 12.29 -11.71
C LEU A 31 18.91 10.82 -11.63
N ARG A 32 18.67 10.00 -12.66
CA ARG A 32 18.93 8.54 -12.68
C ARG A 32 18.22 7.77 -11.55
N LEU A 33 17.10 8.29 -11.08
CA LEU A 33 16.26 7.69 -10.04
C LEU A 33 15.05 6.95 -10.63
N ALA A 34 14.85 7.02 -11.95
CA ALA A 34 13.74 6.36 -12.65
C ALA A 34 13.92 4.84 -12.66
N PRO A 35 13.00 4.06 -12.06
CA PRO A 35 13.06 2.60 -12.14
C PRO A 35 12.85 2.08 -13.56
N ALA A 36 13.38 0.88 -13.84
CA ALA A 36 13.37 0.29 -15.19
C ALA A 36 11.98 0.18 -15.83
N TRP A 37 10.92 0.00 -15.03
CA TRP A 37 9.55 -0.07 -15.54
C TRP A 37 9.04 1.26 -16.11
N MET A 38 9.67 2.39 -15.75
CA MET A 38 9.38 3.69 -16.36
C MET A 38 10.01 3.89 -17.72
N ALA A 39 10.86 2.99 -18.24
CA ALA A 39 11.66 3.22 -19.44
C ALA A 39 10.83 3.66 -20.67
N ASN A 40 9.56 3.24 -20.73
CA ASN A 40 8.66 3.53 -21.85
C ASN A 40 7.66 4.68 -21.59
N MET A 41 7.73 5.35 -20.44
CA MET A 41 6.83 6.48 -20.12
C MET A 41 7.27 7.79 -20.80
N SER A 42 6.32 8.67 -21.10
CA SER A 42 6.66 10.02 -21.58
C SER A 42 7.40 10.82 -20.50
N PRO A 43 8.48 11.56 -20.83
CA PRO A 43 9.14 12.46 -19.89
C PRO A 43 8.21 13.50 -19.27
N ASP A 44 7.12 13.86 -19.96
CA ASP A 44 6.13 14.84 -19.48
C ASP A 44 4.96 14.21 -18.72
N ALA A 45 4.96 12.89 -18.53
CA ALA A 45 3.95 12.24 -17.71
C ALA A 45 4.06 12.75 -16.26
N GLY A 46 3.05 13.53 -15.83
CA GLY A 46 2.69 13.55 -14.42
C GLY A 46 2.18 12.16 -14.04
N LEU A 47 2.39 11.73 -12.80
CA LEU A 47 1.87 10.44 -12.32
C LEU A 47 0.70 10.67 -11.36
N PRO A 48 -0.42 11.29 -11.80
CA PRO A 48 -1.59 11.49 -10.96
C PRO A 48 -2.31 10.17 -10.68
N GLU A 49 -2.12 9.14 -11.51
CA GLU A 49 -2.71 7.82 -11.30
C GLU A 49 -1.88 6.72 -11.95
N GLY A 50 -2.09 5.49 -11.51
CA GLY A 50 -1.47 4.32 -12.11
C GLY A 50 -2.16 3.02 -11.69
N ARG A 51 -1.80 1.94 -12.39
CA ARG A 51 -2.36 0.60 -12.20
C ARG A 51 -1.25 -0.45 -12.29
N GLY A 52 -1.47 -1.57 -11.63
CA GLY A 52 -0.57 -2.72 -11.63
C GLY A 52 -1.24 -3.97 -11.06
N THR A 53 -0.43 -4.98 -10.78
CA THR A 53 -0.88 -6.21 -10.11
C THR A 53 0.07 -6.53 -8.98
N LEU A 54 -0.45 -6.99 -7.85
CA LEU A 54 0.26 -7.25 -6.62
C LEU A 54 -0.23 -8.58 -6.03
N ALA A 55 0.64 -9.60 -6.00
CA ALA A 55 0.29 -10.93 -5.49
C ALA A 55 -1.02 -11.51 -6.07
N GLY A 56 -1.30 -11.25 -7.35
CA GLY A 56 -2.53 -11.67 -8.03
C GLY A 56 -3.73 -10.72 -7.88
N ALA A 57 -3.63 -9.69 -7.02
CA ALA A 57 -4.64 -8.64 -6.89
C ALA A 57 -4.33 -7.45 -7.81
N ALA A 58 -5.35 -6.82 -8.39
CA ALA A 58 -5.21 -5.59 -9.14
C ALA A 58 -4.93 -4.41 -8.20
N LEU A 59 -3.84 -3.69 -8.45
CA LEU A 59 -3.43 -2.50 -7.72
C LEU A 59 -3.76 -1.26 -8.55
N SER A 60 -4.31 -0.23 -7.94
CA SER A 60 -4.42 1.11 -8.53
C SER A 60 -4.06 2.16 -7.50
N TRP A 61 -3.45 3.25 -7.95
CA TRP A 61 -3.15 4.39 -7.09
C TRP A 61 -3.50 5.69 -7.79
N ARG A 62 -3.77 6.72 -6.98
CA ARG A 62 -4.02 8.08 -7.44
C ARG A 62 -3.38 9.07 -6.48
N TRP A 63 -2.60 10.00 -7.00
CA TRP A 63 -1.99 11.09 -6.26
C TRP A 63 -2.95 12.28 -6.17
N HIS A 64 -3.04 12.88 -4.99
CA HIS A 64 -3.90 14.02 -4.68
C HIS A 64 -3.10 15.28 -4.29
N GLY A 65 -1.80 15.33 -4.62
CA GLY A 65 -0.94 16.46 -4.24
C GLY A 65 -0.43 16.33 -2.80
N LEU A 66 -0.57 17.40 -2.01
CA LEU A 66 -0.15 17.42 -0.60
C LEU A 66 -0.99 16.49 0.29
N ASP A 67 -2.20 16.14 -0.15
CA ASP A 67 -3.10 15.23 0.56
C ASP A 67 -2.65 13.75 0.45
N GLY A 68 -1.59 13.45 -0.29
CA GLY A 68 -1.00 12.12 -0.40
C GLY A 68 -1.56 11.28 -1.55
N TRP A 69 -1.54 9.96 -1.41
CA TRP A 69 -2.04 9.00 -2.40
C TRP A 69 -3.25 8.24 -1.88
N THR A 70 -4.23 8.02 -2.75
CA THR A 70 -5.18 6.92 -2.58
C THR A 70 -4.57 5.67 -3.21
N VAL A 71 -4.52 4.58 -2.46
CA VAL A 71 -4.11 3.26 -2.95
C VAL A 71 -5.29 2.30 -2.82
N THR A 72 -5.52 1.48 -3.83
CA THR A 72 -6.59 0.48 -3.86
C THR A 72 -6.05 -0.84 -4.37
N LEU A 73 -6.36 -1.91 -3.65
CA LEU A 73 -6.01 -3.27 -3.98
C LEU A 73 -7.31 -4.09 -4.14
N ARG A 74 -7.45 -4.84 -5.24
CA ARG A 74 -8.66 -5.59 -5.60
C ARG A 74 -8.33 -7.04 -5.94
N GLY A 75 -8.93 -7.98 -5.24
CA GLY A 75 -8.98 -9.38 -5.65
C GLY A 75 -10.20 -9.69 -6.50
N ALA A 76 -10.50 -10.99 -6.62
CA ALA A 76 -11.68 -11.45 -7.36
C ALA A 76 -13.00 -11.04 -6.67
N ASP A 77 -13.02 -11.11 -5.34
CA ASP A 77 -14.20 -10.95 -4.48
C ASP A 77 -13.98 -9.99 -3.31
N TRP A 78 -12.84 -9.27 -3.30
CA TRP A 78 -12.44 -8.40 -2.20
C TRP A 78 -11.78 -7.11 -2.70
N GLN A 79 -11.85 -6.05 -1.90
CA GLN A 79 -11.11 -4.82 -2.15
C GLN A 79 -10.70 -4.14 -0.84
N ALA A 80 -9.49 -3.60 -0.81
CA ALA A 80 -9.03 -2.72 0.27
C ALA A 80 -8.53 -1.40 -0.31
N GLN A 81 -8.75 -0.32 0.42
CA GLN A 81 -8.29 1.02 0.09
C GLN A 81 -7.63 1.65 1.30
N ALA A 82 -6.63 2.48 1.06
CA ALA A 82 -5.97 3.29 2.08
C ALA A 82 -5.54 4.64 1.50
N GLN A 83 -5.37 5.62 2.38
CA GLN A 83 -4.55 6.79 2.10
C GLN A 83 -3.10 6.48 2.45
N ALA A 84 -2.16 7.03 1.69
CA ALA A 84 -0.74 6.78 1.85
C ALA A 84 0.07 8.08 1.80
N TRP A 85 1.06 8.21 2.69
CA TRP A 85 1.97 9.35 2.78
C TRP A 85 3.40 8.90 3.04
N PRO A 86 4.40 9.66 2.58
CA PRO A 86 5.78 9.38 2.89
C PRO A 86 6.07 9.69 4.36
N GLY A 87 6.60 8.69 5.06
CA GLY A 87 7.03 8.79 6.45
C GLY A 87 8.55 8.69 6.59
N ASN A 88 9.02 8.86 7.82
CA ASN A 88 10.44 8.66 8.10
C ASN A 88 10.81 7.17 7.97
N GLY A 89 11.54 6.82 6.91
CA GLY A 89 11.99 5.45 6.65
C GLY A 89 11.03 4.58 5.83
N GLY A 90 9.95 5.13 5.28
CA GLY A 90 9.04 4.38 4.41
C GLY A 90 7.72 5.09 4.13
N LEU A 91 6.62 4.33 4.04
CA LEU A 91 5.27 4.90 3.94
C LEU A 91 4.43 4.62 5.16
N VAL A 92 3.57 5.59 5.45
CA VAL A 92 2.45 5.44 6.36
C VAL A 92 1.18 5.34 5.54
N LEU A 93 0.41 4.29 5.75
CA LEU A 93 -0.92 4.11 5.21
C LEU A 93 -1.93 4.27 6.36
N SER A 94 -3.01 4.99 6.14
CA SER A 94 -4.12 5.10 7.10
C SER A 94 -5.46 5.15 6.38
N ASP A 95 -6.55 5.32 7.15
CA ASP A 95 -7.92 5.32 6.63
C ASP A 95 -8.16 4.03 5.82
N LEU A 96 -7.67 2.91 6.37
CA LEU A 96 -7.87 1.60 5.78
C LEU A 96 -9.36 1.26 5.80
N ARG A 97 -9.88 0.85 4.66
CA ARG A 97 -11.29 0.47 4.49
C ARG A 97 -11.48 -0.58 3.41
N GLY A 98 -12.57 -1.32 3.52
CA GLY A 98 -13.00 -2.29 2.52
C GLY A 98 -13.20 -3.68 3.10
N VAL A 99 -13.09 -4.70 2.25
CA VAL A 99 -13.21 -6.10 2.63
C VAL A 99 -11.97 -6.83 2.16
N LEU A 100 -11.34 -7.59 3.04
CA LEU A 100 -10.18 -8.41 2.71
C LEU A 100 -10.30 -9.82 3.30
N PRO A 101 -9.81 -10.87 2.63
CA PRO A 101 -9.71 -12.20 3.21
C PRO A 101 -8.66 -12.20 4.32
N LEU A 102 -8.96 -12.82 5.46
CA LEU A 102 -8.00 -12.95 6.57
C LEU A 102 -6.74 -13.74 6.17
N SER A 103 -6.83 -14.56 5.13
CA SER A 103 -5.70 -15.29 4.54
C SER A 103 -4.68 -14.37 3.87
N VAL A 104 -5.09 -13.20 3.38
CA VAL A 104 -4.16 -12.17 2.84
C VAL A 104 -3.26 -11.62 3.94
N LEU A 105 -3.77 -11.56 5.17
CA LEU A 105 -3.01 -11.12 6.35
C LEU A 105 -2.34 -12.28 7.08
N GLU A 106 -2.46 -13.51 6.59
CA GLU A 106 -2.03 -14.73 7.30
C GLU A 106 -2.65 -14.82 8.72
N ALA A 107 -3.82 -14.20 8.94
CA ALA A 107 -4.47 -14.03 10.25
C ALA A 107 -5.63 -15.00 10.51
N GLY A 108 -5.91 -15.92 9.57
CA GLY A 108 -6.96 -16.93 9.71
C GLY A 108 -7.75 -17.15 8.41
N THR A 109 -8.97 -17.66 8.57
CA THR A 109 -9.91 -17.91 7.47
C THR A 109 -11.12 -16.99 7.57
N GLY A 110 -11.80 -16.75 6.46
CA GLY A 110 -12.93 -15.83 6.38
C GLY A 110 -12.52 -14.44 5.87
N ALA A 111 -13.42 -13.48 6.03
CA ALA A 111 -13.26 -12.11 5.57
C ALA A 111 -13.34 -11.11 6.73
N LEU A 112 -12.56 -10.04 6.62
CA LEU A 112 -12.57 -8.90 7.51
C LEU A 112 -13.17 -7.71 6.75
N ALA A 113 -14.29 -7.19 7.24
CA ALA A 113 -14.78 -5.87 6.86
C ALA A 113 -13.96 -4.85 7.65
N VAL A 114 -13.03 -4.17 6.98
CA VAL A 114 -12.14 -3.18 7.57
C VAL A 114 -12.89 -1.87 7.76
N GLU A 115 -12.90 -1.40 8.99
CA GLU A 115 -13.56 -0.17 9.43
C GLU A 115 -12.55 0.95 9.73
N GLY A 116 -11.29 0.58 9.95
CA GLY A 116 -10.21 1.54 10.18
C GLY A 116 -8.86 0.85 10.33
N GLY A 117 -7.83 1.67 10.54
CA GLY A 117 -6.48 1.20 10.81
C GLY A 117 -5.41 2.10 10.22
N ALA A 118 -4.17 1.79 10.60
CA ALA A 118 -2.98 2.38 10.02
C ALA A 118 -1.87 1.32 9.92
N LEU A 119 -1.04 1.41 8.90
CA LEU A 119 0.13 0.54 8.76
C LEU A 119 1.31 1.32 8.22
N THR A 120 2.50 1.00 8.72
CA THR A 120 3.76 1.58 8.28
C THR A 120 4.54 0.51 7.55
N LEU A 121 4.96 0.84 6.32
CA LEU A 121 5.83 0.02 5.50
C LEU A 121 7.21 0.67 5.43
N ASP A 122 8.29 -0.11 5.47
CA ASP A 122 9.61 0.41 5.11
C ASP A 122 9.72 0.67 3.59
N TRP A 123 10.82 1.27 3.14
CA TRP A 123 11.07 1.46 1.69
C TRP A 123 11.22 0.15 0.91
N GLY A 124 11.46 -0.96 1.62
CA GLY A 124 11.41 -2.31 1.06
C GLY A 124 9.99 -2.87 0.99
N GLY A 125 8.99 -2.10 1.44
CA GLY A 125 7.55 -2.38 1.54
C GLY A 125 7.16 -3.43 2.59
N ARG A 126 8.06 -3.75 3.52
CA ARG A 126 7.75 -4.67 4.61
C ARG A 126 6.98 -3.92 5.68
N THR A 127 5.92 -4.54 6.21
CA THR A 127 5.21 -4.01 7.37
C THR A 127 6.15 -3.94 8.57
N VAL A 128 6.29 -2.73 9.11
CA VAL A 128 7.12 -2.42 10.29
C VAL A 128 6.24 -2.30 11.53
N ALA A 129 5.06 -1.72 11.37
CA ALA A 129 4.06 -1.56 12.41
C ALA A 129 2.68 -1.43 11.77
N GLY A 130 1.63 -1.70 12.53
CA GLY A 130 0.28 -1.42 12.09
C GLY A 130 -0.79 -2.02 12.98
N ASP A 131 -1.97 -1.46 12.82
CA ASP A 131 -3.21 -1.80 13.51
C ASP A 131 -4.33 -1.76 12.48
N ILE A 132 -5.19 -2.78 12.49
CA ILE A 132 -6.37 -2.86 11.62
C ILE A 132 -7.57 -3.18 12.49
N ASP A 133 -8.60 -2.35 12.35
CA ASP A 133 -9.89 -2.50 13.00
C ASP A 133 -10.93 -2.95 12.00
N GLY A 134 -11.73 -3.93 12.39
CA GLY A 134 -12.83 -4.37 11.57
C GLY A 134 -13.73 -5.39 12.24
N ARG A 135 -14.56 -6.03 11.41
CA ARG A 135 -15.51 -7.04 11.85
C ARG A 135 -15.45 -8.28 10.96
N THR A 136 -15.50 -9.43 11.60
CA THR A 136 -15.73 -10.73 10.98
C THR A 136 -17.20 -11.14 11.17
N GLN A 137 -17.56 -12.32 10.68
CA GLN A 137 -18.87 -12.91 10.98
C GLN A 137 -19.04 -13.21 12.48
N ASP A 138 -17.94 -13.47 13.18
CA ASP A 138 -17.94 -13.85 14.60
C ASP A 138 -17.93 -12.64 15.55
N GLY A 139 -17.67 -11.43 15.04
CA GLY A 139 -17.69 -10.20 15.82
C GLY A 139 -16.61 -9.19 15.47
N PRO A 140 -16.40 -8.17 16.32
CA PRO A 140 -15.29 -7.24 16.20
C PRO A 140 -13.94 -7.95 16.26
N LEU A 141 -13.00 -7.54 15.43
CA LEU A 141 -11.64 -8.04 15.39
C LEU A 141 -10.67 -6.87 15.24
N HIS A 142 -9.74 -6.76 16.20
CA HIS A 142 -8.59 -5.88 16.11
C HIS A 142 -7.35 -6.73 15.81
N LEU A 143 -6.60 -6.35 14.77
CA LEU A 143 -5.34 -7.00 14.38
C LEU A 143 -4.19 -6.02 14.57
N ARG A 144 -3.14 -6.46 15.26
CA ARG A 144 -1.90 -5.70 15.42
C ARG A 144 -0.73 -6.43 14.78
N TRP A 145 0.15 -5.68 14.13
CA TRP A 145 1.42 -6.19 13.65
C TRP A 145 2.40 -6.34 14.81
N ILE A 146 2.73 -7.58 15.18
CA ILE A 146 3.63 -7.89 16.31
C ILE A 146 4.73 -8.81 15.83
N GLY A 147 5.98 -8.35 15.94
CA GLY A 147 7.15 -9.06 15.42
C GLY A 147 7.17 -9.04 13.89
N ASP A 148 6.56 -10.04 13.28
CA ASP A 148 6.56 -10.29 11.84
C ASP A 148 5.21 -10.83 11.31
N ARG A 149 4.14 -10.71 12.10
CA ARG A 149 2.81 -11.22 11.75
C ARG A 149 1.67 -10.38 12.32
N TRP A 150 0.50 -10.47 11.67
CA TRP A 150 -0.75 -9.94 12.20
C TRP A 150 -1.26 -10.86 13.31
N THR A 151 -1.52 -10.28 14.49
CA THR A 151 -1.98 -10.99 15.67
C THR A 151 -3.31 -10.41 16.12
N PRO A 152 -4.36 -11.23 16.30
CA PRO A 152 -5.58 -10.81 16.98
C PRO A 152 -5.28 -10.32 18.37
N VAL A 153 -5.80 -9.14 18.71
CA VAL A 153 -5.67 -8.53 20.02
C VAL A 153 -7.06 -8.24 20.53
N THR A 154 -7.38 -8.80 21.69
CA THR A 154 -8.61 -8.45 22.40
C THR A 154 -8.46 -7.03 22.93
N PRO A 155 -9.48 -6.15 22.79
CA PRO A 155 -9.49 -4.86 23.47
C PRO A 155 -9.38 -5.00 25.00
#